data_AF-A0A2V1NST0-F1
#
_entry.id   AF-A0A2V1NST0-F1
#
_cell.length_a   1.000
_cell.length_b   1.000
_cell.length_c   1.000
_cell.angle_alpha   90.00
_cell.angle_beta   90.00
_cell.angle_gamma   90.00
#
_symmetry.space_group_name_H-M   'P 1'
#
loop_
_entity.id
_entity.type
_entity.pdbx_description
1 polymer ?
#
loop_
_entity_poly.entity_id
_entity_poly.type
_entity_poly.pdbx_seq_one_letter_code
_entity_poly.pdbx_strand_id
1 'polypeptide(L)'
;MGAASPREGMPPPVRNRHMIEEKVMQLIHEATATVIEPGATIHLASGPSEGQAWRFEKLSEHPTDGHRVHASRSHPRIGRVHREFHPRLFGCSVKTGLPWYADRARLLHVVQHTGATCVSAFTAAVIAWMVHEYGNAEWGPVLTLLGVHAGE
;
A
#
# COMPACT_ATOMS: atom_id res chain seq x y z
N MET A 1 44.08 -27.04 36.76
CA MET A 1 42.60 -27.12 36.80
C MET A 1 42.06 -25.70 36.84
N GLY A 2 41.58 -25.19 35.70
CA GLY A 2 40.96 -23.88 35.59
C GLY A 2 39.74 -24.01 34.70
N ALA A 3 38.56 -23.77 35.27
CA ALA A 3 37.27 -23.98 34.65
C ALA A 3 37.02 -22.94 33.53
N ALA A 4 36.59 -23.41 32.36
CA ALA A 4 36.04 -22.57 31.31
C ALA A 4 34.58 -22.24 31.63
N SER A 5 34.29 -20.95 31.83
CA SER A 5 32.92 -20.43 31.95
C SER A 5 32.35 -20.16 30.55
N PRO A 6 31.17 -20.69 30.17
CA PRO A 6 30.55 -20.35 28.90
C PRO A 6 29.88 -18.98 29.02
N ARG A 7 30.30 -18.02 28.19
CA ARG A 7 29.62 -16.74 28.03
C ARG A 7 28.24 -16.99 27.42
N GLU A 8 27.21 -16.92 28.26
CA GLU A 8 25.81 -16.89 27.83
C GLU A 8 25.61 -15.81 26.76
N GLY A 9 25.09 -16.26 25.62
CA GLY A 9 24.76 -15.41 24.49
C GLY A 9 23.66 -14.43 24.88
N MET A 10 24.03 -13.17 25.00
CA MET A 10 23.08 -12.07 25.05
C MET A 10 22.27 -12.07 23.74
N PRO A 11 20.93 -12.16 23.79
CA PRO A 11 20.13 -12.01 22.58
C PRO A 11 20.36 -10.61 22.01
N PRO A 12 20.42 -10.46 20.68
CA PRO A 12 20.59 -9.14 20.08
C PRO A 12 19.45 -8.23 20.52
N PRO A 13 19.72 -6.92 20.71
CA PRO A 13 18.67 -5.98 21.08
C PRO A 13 17.57 -6.06 20.03
N VAL A 14 16.34 -6.30 20.50
CA VAL A 14 15.14 -6.23 19.67
C VAL A 14 15.12 -4.82 19.11
N ARG A 15 15.54 -4.69 17.85
CA ARG A 15 15.44 -3.45 17.10
C ARG A 15 13.96 -3.20 17.01
N ASN A 16 13.46 -2.35 17.91
CA ASN A 16 12.16 -1.73 17.80
C ASN A 16 12.15 -1.04 16.45
N ARG A 17 11.73 -1.80 15.42
CA ARG A 17 11.26 -1.28 14.16
C ARG A 17 10.05 -0.48 14.61
N HIS A 18 10.29 0.78 14.96
CA HIS A 18 9.29 1.81 14.77
C HIS A 18 8.75 1.50 13.37
N MET A 19 7.55 0.94 13.33
CA MET A 19 6.67 1.12 12.19
C MET A 19 6.60 2.63 12.09
N ILE A 20 7.51 3.20 11.29
CA ILE A 20 7.29 4.51 10.71
C ILE A 20 6.11 4.20 9.81
N GLU A 21 4.93 4.35 10.39
CA GLU A 21 3.69 4.43 9.68
C GLU A 21 3.93 5.56 8.68
N GLU A 22 4.33 5.19 7.46
CA GLU A 22 4.65 6.15 6.41
C GLU A 22 3.36 6.90 6.13
N LYS A 23 3.23 8.05 6.78
CA LYS A 23 2.12 8.97 6.61
C LYS A 23 2.07 9.32 5.12
N VAL A 24 1.11 8.75 4.40
CA VAL A 24 0.97 8.97 2.97
C VAL A 24 0.39 10.37 2.79
N MET A 25 1.17 11.25 2.19
CA MET A 25 0.76 12.61 1.88
C MET A 25 0.31 12.68 0.43
N GLN A 26 -0.91 13.12 0.21
CA GLN A 26 -1.50 13.28 -1.11
C GLN A 26 -1.81 14.75 -1.35
N LEU A 27 -1.43 15.24 -2.53
CA LEU A 27 -1.85 16.55 -3.01
C LEU A 27 -3.19 16.38 -3.72
N ILE A 28 -4.20 17.15 -3.33
CA ILE A 28 -5.57 17.05 -3.86
C ILE A 28 -5.94 18.39 -4.48
N HIS A 29 -6.42 18.34 -5.72
CA HIS A 29 -7.00 19.50 -6.38
C HIS A 29 -8.35 19.84 -5.73
N GLU A 30 -8.51 21.06 -5.18
CA GLU A 30 -9.70 21.38 -4.37
C GLU A 30 -10.99 21.36 -5.21
N ALA A 31 -10.95 21.89 -6.43
CA ALA A 31 -12.16 22.00 -7.26
C ALA A 31 -12.68 20.66 -7.79
N THR A 32 -11.80 19.67 -7.99
CA THR A 32 -12.16 18.38 -8.63
C THR A 32 -12.08 17.22 -7.65
N ALA A 33 -11.55 17.45 -6.43
CA ALA A 33 -11.26 16.44 -5.44
C ALA A 33 -10.40 15.27 -5.95
N THR A 34 -9.60 15.51 -7.00
CA THR A 34 -8.70 14.51 -7.59
C THR A 34 -7.32 14.55 -6.96
N VAL A 35 -6.71 13.36 -6.82
CA VAL A 35 -5.32 13.25 -6.36
C VAL A 35 -4.38 13.63 -7.50
N ILE A 36 -3.41 14.48 -7.20
CA ILE A 36 -2.38 14.91 -8.12
C ILE A 36 -1.14 14.06 -7.86
N GLU A 37 -0.77 13.27 -8.86
CA GLU A 37 0.38 12.38 -8.81
C GLU A 37 1.70 13.13 -9.05
N PRO A 38 2.79 12.75 -8.36
CA PRO A 38 4.14 13.22 -8.67
C PRO A 38 4.46 13.14 -10.16
N GLY A 39 5.01 14.23 -10.69
CA GLY A 39 5.34 14.40 -12.10
C GLY A 39 4.25 15.09 -12.93
N ALA A 40 3.04 15.28 -12.40
CA ALA A 40 1.96 16.01 -13.07
C ALA A 40 2.29 17.51 -13.23
N THR A 41 1.72 18.11 -14.28
CA THR A 41 1.79 19.57 -14.48
C THR A 41 0.68 20.25 -13.69
N ILE A 42 1.05 21.15 -12.81
CA ILE A 42 0.18 21.99 -12.00
C ILE A 42 0.37 23.46 -12.37
N HIS A 43 -0.70 24.26 -12.28
CA HIS A 43 -0.67 25.67 -12.62
C HIS A 43 -0.92 26.51 -11.38
N LEU A 44 -0.18 27.60 -11.23
CA LEU A 44 -0.48 28.57 -10.17
C LEU A 44 -1.88 29.14 -10.39
N ALA A 45 -2.76 28.95 -9.41
CA ALA A 45 -4.13 29.44 -9.40
C ALA A 45 -4.24 30.86 -8.81
N SER A 46 -3.18 31.35 -8.15
CA SER A 46 -3.17 32.69 -7.57
C SER A 46 -1.75 33.25 -7.43
N GLY A 47 -1.66 34.58 -7.34
CA GLY A 47 -0.42 35.32 -7.11
C GLY A 47 0.21 35.93 -8.37
N PRO A 48 1.40 36.54 -8.26
CA PRO A 48 2.01 37.32 -9.34
C PRO A 48 2.40 36.52 -10.60
N SER A 49 2.32 35.20 -10.53
CA SER A 49 2.67 34.28 -11.62
C SER A 49 1.53 33.29 -11.89
N GLU A 50 0.29 33.73 -11.67
CA GLU A 50 -0.91 32.96 -12.02
C GLU A 50 -0.85 32.44 -13.47
N GLY A 51 -1.34 31.22 -13.67
CA GLY A 51 -1.28 30.49 -14.93
C GLY A 51 0.09 29.88 -15.26
N GLN A 52 1.15 30.17 -14.50
CA GLN A 52 2.45 29.57 -14.75
C GLN A 52 2.44 28.08 -14.45
N ALA A 53 2.90 27.29 -15.43
CA ALA A 53 3.01 25.84 -15.32
C ALA A 53 4.26 25.42 -14.54
N TRP A 54 4.07 24.48 -13.62
CA TRP A 54 5.10 23.82 -12.83
C TRP A 54 4.85 22.31 -12.84
N ARG A 55 5.90 21.52 -12.70
CA ARG A 55 5.82 20.08 -12.51
C ARG A 55 5.85 19.78 -11.02
N PHE A 56 4.83 19.10 -10.52
CA PHE A 56 4.80 18.62 -9.15
C PHE A 56 5.86 17.53 -8.97
N GLU A 57 6.70 17.60 -7.94
CA GLU A 57 7.71 16.56 -7.67
C GLU A 57 7.37 15.77 -6.40
N LYS A 58 7.08 16.46 -5.30
CA LYS A 58 6.77 15.84 -4.01
C LYS A 58 6.17 16.86 -3.03
N LEU A 59 5.58 16.35 -1.96
CA LEU A 59 5.24 17.14 -0.78
C LEU A 59 6.40 17.12 0.22
N SER A 60 6.65 18.26 0.86
CA SER A 60 7.56 18.39 2.00
C SER A 60 6.81 18.94 3.21
N GLU A 61 7.15 18.46 4.40
CA GLU A 61 6.66 19.07 5.65
C GLU A 61 7.48 20.32 5.94
N HIS A 62 6.79 21.40 6.31
CA HIS A 62 7.39 22.67 6.70
C HIS A 62 7.00 22.98 8.15
N PRO A 63 7.97 23.31 9.03
CA PRO A 63 7.73 23.41 10.47
C PRO A 63 6.73 24.50 10.88
N THR A 64 6.57 25.56 10.08
CA THR A 64 5.67 26.69 10.41
C THR A 64 4.34 26.67 9.67
N ASP A 65 4.32 26.16 8.43
CA ASP A 65 3.20 26.34 7.50
C ASP A 65 2.49 25.00 7.21
N GLY A 66 2.94 23.92 7.83
CA GLY A 66 2.44 22.56 7.64
C GLY A 66 3.10 21.88 6.45
N HIS A 67 2.63 22.16 5.23
CA HIS A 67 3.07 21.42 4.04
C HIS A 67 3.42 22.35 2.88
N ARG A 68 4.45 21.98 2.11
CA ARG A 68 4.92 22.66 0.91
C ARG A 68 4.86 21.71 -0.28
N VAL A 69 4.54 22.27 -1.44
CA VAL A 69 4.60 21.60 -2.74
C VAL A 69 5.98 21.90 -3.33
N HIS A 70 6.83 20.89 -3.43
CA HIS A 70 8.06 20.99 -4.20
C HIS A 70 7.72 20.83 -5.67
N ALA A 71 7.97 21.88 -6.44
CA ALA A 71 7.66 21.93 -7.86
C ALA A 71 8.87 22.37 -8.67
N SER A 72 8.95 21.92 -9.92
CA SER A 72 10.03 22.26 -10.82
C SER A 72 9.54 22.79 -12.17
N ARG A 73 10.32 23.64 -12.82
CA ARG A 73 10.01 24.17 -14.14
C ARG A 73 11.28 24.25 -14.97
N SER A 74 11.18 23.91 -16.25
CA SER A 74 12.28 24.13 -17.19
C SER A 74 12.40 25.62 -17.53
N HIS A 75 13.63 26.14 -17.56
CA HIS A 75 13.97 27.51 -17.89
C HIS A 75 15.04 27.52 -18.99
N PRO A 76 14.85 28.27 -20.08
CA PRO A 76 15.67 28.16 -21.28
C PRO A 76 17.15 28.50 -21.07
N ARG A 77 17.49 29.32 -20.07
CA ARG A 77 18.87 29.73 -19.78
C ARG A 77 19.50 29.10 -18.54
N ILE A 78 18.68 28.59 -17.62
CA ILE A 78 19.13 28.20 -16.27
C ILE A 78 18.95 26.68 -16.06
N GLY A 79 18.34 25.98 -17.02
CA GLY A 79 18.00 24.57 -16.86
C GLY A 79 16.75 24.41 -16.01
N ARG A 80 16.75 23.53 -15.02
CA ARG A 80 15.57 23.23 -14.20
C ARG A 80 15.57 24.04 -12.92
N VAL A 81 14.53 24.85 -12.73
CA VAL A 81 14.31 25.62 -11.52
C VAL A 81 13.42 24.83 -10.57
N HIS A 82 13.85 24.67 -9.33
CA HIS A 82 13.07 24.04 -8.28
C HIS A 82 12.63 25.08 -7.26
N ARG A 83 11.38 25.02 -6.82
CA ARG A 83 10.82 25.92 -5.81
C ARG A 83 9.81 25.20 -4.94
N GLU A 84 9.70 25.68 -3.71
CA GLU A 84 8.70 25.23 -2.76
C GLU A 84 7.60 26.28 -2.61
N PHE A 85 6.36 25.84 -2.73
CA PHE A 85 5.18 26.70 -2.70
C PHE A 85 4.18 26.20 -1.67
N HIS A 86 3.34 27.11 -1.18
CA HIS A 86 2.19 26.70 -0.37
C HIS A 86 1.12 26.05 -1.28
N PRO A 87 0.49 24.91 -0.91
CA PRO A 87 -0.48 24.20 -1.74
C PRO A 87 -1.62 25.07 -2.28
N ARG A 88 -2.12 26.00 -1.46
CA ARG A 88 -3.15 26.98 -1.84
C ARG A 88 -2.82 27.81 -3.08
N LEU A 89 -1.53 28.05 -3.37
CA LEU A 89 -1.14 28.79 -4.57
C LEU A 89 -1.50 28.05 -5.86
N PHE A 90 -1.69 26.73 -5.79
CA PHE A 90 -2.15 25.88 -6.89
C PHE A 90 -3.63 25.51 -6.77
N GLY A 91 -4.39 26.10 -5.83
CA GLY A 91 -5.76 25.66 -5.54
C GLY A 91 -5.83 24.21 -5.05
N CYS A 92 -4.78 23.77 -4.35
CA CYS A 92 -4.64 22.40 -3.88
C CYS A 92 -4.60 22.35 -2.35
N SER A 93 -5.10 21.25 -1.79
CA SER A 93 -5.01 20.90 -0.38
C SER A 93 -4.14 19.66 -0.19
N VAL A 94 -3.55 19.52 1.00
CA VAL A 94 -2.76 18.33 1.35
C VAL A 94 -3.59 17.47 2.29
N LYS A 95 -3.84 16.23 1.89
CA LYS A 95 -4.48 15.23 2.74
C LYS A 95 -3.41 14.28 3.24
N THR A 96 -3.41 14.06 4.55
CA THR A 96 -2.54 13.09 5.20
C THR A 96 -3.40 11.88 5.53
N GLY A 97 -3.04 10.73 4.94
CA GLY A 97 -3.72 9.47 5.15
C GLY A 97 -2.84 8.52 5.95
N LEU A 98 -3.45 7.72 6.82
CA LEU A 98 -2.79 6.55 7.37
C LEU A 98 -2.84 5.45 6.30
N PRO A 99 -1.70 4.84 5.94
CA PRO A 99 -1.63 3.86 4.84
C PRO A 99 -2.58 2.67 5.03
N TRP A 100 -2.91 2.28 6.26
CA TRP A 100 -3.81 1.15 6.53
C TRP A 100 -5.24 1.33 5.97
N TYR A 101 -5.71 2.56 5.80
CA TYR A 101 -7.04 2.82 5.20
C TYR A 101 -7.05 2.65 3.68
N ALA A 102 -5.94 2.94 3.01
CA ALA A 102 -5.81 2.78 1.56
C ALA A 102 -5.71 1.30 1.16
N ASP A 103 -5.08 0.48 2.01
CA ASP A 103 -4.86 -0.95 1.75
C ASP A 103 -6.04 -1.86 2.11
N ARG A 104 -7.16 -1.33 2.61
CA ARG A 104 -8.32 -2.13 3.04
C ARG A 104 -8.86 -3.03 1.92
N ALA A 105 -8.95 -2.54 0.69
CA ALA A 105 -9.44 -3.33 -0.44
C ALA A 105 -8.50 -4.50 -0.79
N ARG A 106 -7.18 -4.24 -0.73
CA ARG A 106 -6.15 -5.26 -0.97
C ARG A 106 -6.15 -6.32 0.13
N LEU A 107 -6.25 -5.90 1.39
CA LEU A 107 -6.34 -6.82 2.53
C LEU A 107 -7.60 -7.68 2.47
N LEU A 108 -8.75 -7.10 2.13
CA LEU A 108 -9.99 -7.86 1.94
C LEU A 108 -9.86 -8.90 0.83
N HIS A 109 -9.27 -8.55 -0.30
CA HIS A 109 -9.03 -9.49 -1.40
C HIS A 109 -8.11 -10.65 -0.96
N VAL A 110 -7.03 -10.35 -0.24
CA VAL A 110 -6.11 -11.38 0.29
C VAL A 110 -6.83 -12.30 1.28
N VAL A 111 -7.62 -11.74 2.20
CA VAL A 111 -8.40 -12.51 3.18
C VAL A 111 -9.44 -13.39 2.49
N GLN A 112 -10.16 -12.87 1.50
CA GLN A 112 -11.13 -13.63 0.72
C GLN A 112 -10.48 -14.78 -0.04
N HIS A 113 -9.38 -14.52 -0.74
CA HIS A 113 -8.67 -15.55 -1.48
C HIS A 113 -8.10 -16.63 -0.55
N THR A 114 -7.52 -16.22 0.58
CA THR A 114 -6.97 -17.15 1.58
C THR A 114 -8.09 -17.99 2.21
N GLY A 115 -9.21 -17.36 2.57
CA GLY A 115 -10.38 -18.05 3.10
C GLY A 115 -10.95 -19.07 2.12
N ALA A 116 -11.11 -18.69 0.85
CA ALA A 116 -11.55 -19.62 -0.20
C ALA A 116 -10.61 -20.81 -0.36
N THR A 117 -9.29 -20.58 -0.29
CA THR A 117 -8.27 -21.62 -0.38
C THR A 117 -8.31 -22.57 0.82
N CYS A 118 -8.51 -22.05 2.04
CA CYS A 118 -8.65 -22.88 3.23
C CYS A 118 -9.91 -23.75 3.17
N VAL A 119 -11.04 -23.19 2.72
CA VAL A 119 -12.30 -23.94 2.59
C VAL A 119 -12.19 -25.04 1.54
N SER A 120 -11.58 -24.76 0.39
CA SER A 120 -11.38 -25.77 -0.66
C SER A 120 -10.43 -26.87 -0.20
N ALA A 121 -9.30 -26.52 0.43
CA ALA A 121 -8.35 -27.49 0.97
C ALA A 121 -8.97 -28.37 2.06
N PHE A 122 -9.74 -27.78 2.97
CA PHE A 122 -10.45 -28.54 4.01
C PHE A 122 -11.50 -29.48 3.42
N THR A 123 -12.31 -28.99 2.48
CA THR A 123 -13.31 -29.82 1.80
C THR A 123 -12.66 -30.98 1.06
N ALA A 124 -11.57 -30.73 0.32
CA ALA A 124 -10.82 -31.77 -0.38
C ALA A 124 -10.21 -32.79 0.59
N ALA A 125 -9.67 -32.35 1.72
CA ALA A 125 -9.12 -33.23 2.75
C ALA A 125 -10.22 -34.11 3.38
N VAL A 126 -11.38 -33.54 3.65
CA VAL A 126 -12.55 -34.29 4.17
C VAL A 126 -13.01 -35.32 3.14
N ILE A 127 -13.13 -34.96 1.86
CA ILE A 127 -13.49 -35.90 0.79
C ILE A 127 -12.46 -37.02 0.68
N ALA A 128 -11.16 -36.70 0.68
CA ALA A 128 -10.10 -37.69 0.60
C ALA A 128 -10.11 -38.65 1.81
N TRP A 129 -10.34 -38.13 3.01
CA TRP A 129 -10.49 -38.94 4.22
C TRP A 129 -11.73 -39.86 4.13
N MET A 130 -12.88 -39.35 3.69
CA MET A 130 -14.09 -40.18 3.51
C MET A 130 -13.89 -41.28 2.46
N VAL A 131 -13.25 -40.97 1.33
CA VAL A 131 -12.94 -41.95 0.28
C VAL A 131 -11.98 -43.03 0.79
N HIS A 132 -10.98 -42.65 1.60
CA HIS A 132 -10.06 -43.59 2.22
C HIS A 132 -10.76 -44.54 3.20
N GLU A 133 -11.63 -44.01 4.06
CA GLU A 133 -12.26 -44.79 5.15
C GLU A 133 -13.41 -45.69 4.68
N TYR A 134 -14.23 -45.22 3.73
CA TYR A 134 -15.48 -45.88 3.33
C TYR A 134 -15.45 -46.48 1.91
N GLY A 135 -14.39 -46.24 1.13
CA GLY A 135 -14.25 -46.75 -0.22
C GLY A 135 -15.10 -46.00 -1.27
N ASN A 136 -14.66 -46.05 -2.54
CA ASN A 136 -15.20 -45.23 -3.64
C ASN A 136 -16.64 -45.56 -4.08
N ALA A 137 -17.11 -46.79 -3.83
CA ALA A 137 -18.33 -47.30 -4.47
C ALA A 137 -19.64 -46.70 -3.91
N GLU A 138 -19.64 -46.25 -2.65
CA GLU A 138 -20.85 -45.73 -1.99
C GLU A 138 -21.05 -44.22 -2.15
N TRP A 139 -19.99 -43.48 -2.54
CA TRP A 139 -19.98 -42.00 -2.54
C TRP A 139 -19.94 -41.36 -3.93
N GLY A 140 -19.80 -42.14 -5.00
CA GLY A 140 -19.86 -41.65 -6.38
C GLY A 140 -21.02 -40.67 -6.66
N PRO A 141 -22.27 -40.96 -6.23
CA PRO A 141 -23.39 -40.06 -6.42
C PRO A 141 -23.26 -38.72 -5.68
N VAL A 142 -22.69 -38.72 -4.47
CA VAL A 142 -22.52 -37.52 -3.63
C VAL A 142 -21.38 -36.64 -4.14
N LEU A 143 -20.26 -37.23 -4.55
CA LEU A 143 -19.13 -36.51 -5.14
C LEU A 143 -19.49 -35.87 -6.49
N THR A 144 -20.35 -36.55 -7.27
CA THR A 144 -20.90 -36.00 -8.52
C THR A 144 -21.82 -34.80 -8.26
N LEU A 145 -22.60 -34.83 -7.18
CA LEU A 145 -23.48 -33.72 -6.78
C LEU A 145 -22.70 -32.49 -6.30
N LEU A 146 -21.47 -32.70 -5.79
CA LEU A 146 -20.52 -31.65 -5.41
C LEU A 146 -19.63 -31.18 -6.57
N GLY A 147 -19.85 -31.69 -7.79
CA GLY A 147 -19.10 -31.29 -8.99
C GLY A 147 -17.67 -31.81 -9.06
N VAL A 148 -17.30 -32.80 -8.24
CA VAL A 148 -15.99 -33.44 -8.28
C VAL A 148 -16.04 -34.58 -9.29
N HIS A 149 -15.56 -34.32 -10.51
CA HIS A 149 -15.43 -35.34 -11.54
C HIS A 149 -14.04 -35.99 -11.45
N ALA A 150 -14.00 -37.32 -11.48
CA ALA A 150 -12.76 -38.05 -11.68
C ALA A 150 -12.24 -37.67 -13.08
N GLY A 151 -11.14 -36.92 -13.14
CA GLY A 151 -10.42 -36.69 -14.39
C GLY A 151 -9.83 -38.02 -14.87
N GLU A 152 -10.08 -38.34 -16.14
CA GLU A 152 -9.42 -39.45 -16.86
C GLU A 152 -7.91 -39.22 -17.01
#